data_AF-A0A0Q0UN02-F1
#
_entry.id   AF-A0A0Q0UN02-F1
#
_cell.length_a   1.000
_cell.length_b   1.000
_cell.length_c   1.000
_cell.angle_alpha   90.00
_cell.angle_beta   90.00
_cell.angle_gamma   90.00
#
_symmetry.space_group_name_H-M   'P 1'
#
loop_
_entity.id
_entity.type
_entity.pdbx_description
1 polymer ?
#
loop_
_entity_poly.entity_id
_entity_poly.type
_entity_poly.pdbx_seq_one_letter_code
_entity_poly.pdbx_strand_id
1 'polypeptide(L)'
;MFEPVHGSAPDIAGKGKANPIAQIWSAALMLQSLGREDLASIILKAIEKVTEHGEKLTEDLGGNSTTAEMGEEIVRQIVKIMG
;
A
#
# COMPACT_ATOMS: atom_id res chain seq x y z
N MET A 1 -14.71 -11.48 3.70
CA MET A 1 -13.25 -11.66 3.66
C MET A 1 -12.71 -10.60 2.72
N PHE A 2 -11.59 -9.95 3.06
CA PHE A 2 -10.96 -8.91 2.23
C PHE A 2 -9.56 -9.38 1.88
N GLU A 3 -9.26 -9.45 0.58
CA GLU A 3 -8.00 -9.99 0.07
C GLU A 3 -7.61 -9.28 -1.22
N PRO A 4 -6.32 -9.24 -1.57
CA PRO A 4 -5.88 -8.76 -2.86
C PRO A 4 -6.27 -9.76 -3.95
N VAL A 5 -6.57 -9.27 -5.16
CA VAL A 5 -6.97 -10.11 -6.30
C VAL A 5 -5.81 -10.92 -6.88
N HIS A 6 -4.57 -10.47 -6.67
CA HIS A 6 -3.39 -11.14 -7.20
C HIS A 6 -3.13 -12.48 -6.48
N GLY A 7 -2.51 -13.42 -7.20
CA GLY A 7 -2.09 -14.71 -6.64
C GLY A 7 -0.81 -14.62 -5.77
N SER A 8 -0.18 -15.78 -5.54
CA SER A 8 0.97 -15.91 -4.65
C SER A 8 2.31 -15.39 -5.19
N ALA A 9 2.38 -15.04 -6.48
CA ALA A 9 3.58 -14.53 -7.16
C ALA A 9 4.90 -15.27 -6.77
N PRO A 10 4.97 -16.61 -6.98
CA PRO A 10 6.05 -17.45 -6.47
C PRO A 10 7.43 -17.09 -7.02
N ASP A 11 7.47 -16.48 -8.20
CA ASP A 11 8.67 -15.98 -8.87
C ASP A 11 9.34 -14.81 -8.14
N ILE A 12 8.60 -14.04 -7.34
CA ILE A 12 9.12 -12.91 -6.54
C ILE A 12 8.98 -13.10 -5.02
N ALA A 13 8.39 -14.21 -4.58
CA ALA A 13 8.27 -14.55 -3.17
C ALA A 13 9.64 -14.52 -2.46
N GLY A 14 9.71 -13.83 -1.31
CA GLY A 14 10.94 -13.68 -0.53
C GLY A 14 11.99 -12.73 -1.11
N LYS A 15 11.74 -12.08 -2.26
CA LYS A 15 12.71 -11.18 -2.90
C LYS A 15 12.53 -9.70 -2.55
N GLY A 16 11.54 -9.36 -1.73
CA GLY A 16 11.25 -7.96 -1.36
C GLY A 16 10.84 -7.08 -2.55
N LYS A 17 10.31 -7.67 -3.62
CA LYS A 17 9.90 -6.97 -4.85
C LYS A 17 8.39 -6.77 -5.01
N ALA A 18 7.59 -7.43 -4.18
CA ALA A 18 6.14 -7.35 -4.29
C ALA A 18 5.63 -5.95 -3.96
N ASN A 19 4.68 -5.45 -4.73
CA ASN A 19 3.96 -4.23 -4.43
C ASN A 19 2.97 -4.48 -3.28
N PRO A 20 3.08 -3.77 -2.14
CA PRO A 20 2.21 -4.01 -1.00
C PRO A 20 0.83 -3.33 -1.12
N ILE A 21 0.59 -2.47 -2.12
CA ILE A 21 -0.62 -1.63 -2.21
C ILE A 21 -1.90 -2.45 -2.14
N ALA A 22 -2.01 -3.53 -2.92
CA ALA A 22 -3.25 -4.29 -3.01
C ALA A 22 -3.67 -4.86 -1.64
N GLN A 23 -2.72 -5.44 -0.90
CA GLN A 23 -2.96 -5.96 0.45
C GLN A 23 -3.33 -4.85 1.45
N ILE A 24 -2.65 -3.69 1.36
CA ILE A 24 -2.94 -2.54 2.23
C ILE A 24 -4.33 -1.97 1.94
N TRP A 25 -4.73 -1.88 0.67
CA TRP A 25 -6.06 -1.44 0.28
C TRP A 25 -7.13 -2.44 0.72
N SER A 26 -6.90 -3.76 0.66
CA SER A 26 -7.81 -4.74 1.26
C SER A 26 -8.05 -4.47 2.76
N ALA A 27 -7.03 -4.01 3.50
CA ALA A 27 -7.21 -3.58 4.89
C ALA A 27 -8.03 -2.28 5.02
N ALA A 28 -7.91 -1.33 4.09
CA ALA A 28 -8.77 -0.14 4.06
C ALA A 28 -10.24 -0.50 3.78
N LEU A 29 -10.51 -1.43 2.87
CA LEU A 29 -11.87 -1.95 2.63
C LEU A 29 -12.44 -2.64 3.88
N MET A 30 -11.61 -3.40 4.60
CA MET A 30 -12.00 -3.99 5.88
C MET A 30 -12.37 -2.91 6.91
N LEU A 31 -11.55 -1.86 7.05
CA LEU A 31 -11.84 -0.74 7.96
C LEU A 31 -13.15 -0.04 7.60
N GLN A 32 -13.40 0.20 6.31
CA GLN A 32 -14.66 0.76 5.85
C GLN A 32 -15.85 -0.13 6.25
N SER A 33 -15.75 -1.44 6.06
CA SER A 33 -16.79 -2.40 6.48
C SER A 33 -17.01 -2.46 8.01
N LEU A 34 -16.01 -2.05 8.80
CA LEU A 34 -16.11 -1.93 10.26
C LEU A 34 -16.62 -0.55 10.72
N GLY A 35 -17.09 0.30 9.79
CA GLY A 35 -17.56 1.65 10.09
C GLY A 35 -16.44 2.65 10.35
N ARG A 36 -15.18 2.32 10.01
CA ARG A 36 -13.99 3.18 10.14
C ARG A 36 -13.60 3.80 8.81
N GLU A 37 -14.55 4.52 8.20
CA GLU A 37 -14.35 5.23 6.94
C GLU A 37 -13.31 6.36 7.07
N ASP A 38 -13.19 6.94 8.27
CA ASP A 38 -12.14 7.89 8.63
C ASP A 38 -10.74 7.32 8.39
N LEU A 39 -10.48 6.11 8.89
CA LEU A 39 -9.18 5.45 8.74
C LEU A 39 -8.97 4.91 7.32
N ALA A 40 -10.02 4.36 6.71
CA ALA A 40 -9.95 3.87 5.34
C ALA A 40 -9.56 5.00 4.36
N SER A 41 -10.14 6.20 4.53
CA SER A 41 -9.82 7.38 3.72
C SER A 41 -8.38 7.83 3.91
N ILE A 42 -7.82 7.76 5.13
CA ILE A 42 -6.43 8.11 5.39
C ILE A 42 -5.48 7.16 4.66
N ILE A 43 -5.74 5.85 4.69
CA ILE A 43 -4.91 4.85 4.00
C ILE A 43 -4.95 5.08 2.48
N LEU A 44 -6.13 5.30 1.91
CA LEU A 44 -6.29 5.57 0.48
C LEU A 44 -5.54 6.82 0.05
N LYS A 45 -5.69 7.93 0.78
CA LYS A 45 -4.96 9.17 0.52
C LYS A 45 -3.44 8.99 0.64
N ALA A 46 -2.97 8.19 1.58
CA ALA A 46 -1.55 7.89 1.71
C ALA A 46 -1.03 7.12 0.49
N ILE A 47 -1.75 6.09 0.03
CA ILE A 47 -1.42 5.35 -1.21
C ILE A 47 -1.37 6.31 -2.40
N GLU A 48 -2.41 7.14 -2.58
CA GLU A 48 -2.46 8.15 -3.65
C GLU A 48 -1.22 9.03 -3.63
N LYS A 49 -0.85 9.57 -2.46
CA LYS A 49 0.34 10.42 -2.30
C LYS A 49 1.63 9.71 -2.68
N VAL A 50 1.81 8.45 -2.31
CA VAL A 50 2.99 7.67 -2.71
C VAL A 50 3.03 7.47 -4.22
N THR A 51 1.89 7.13 -4.83
CA THR A 51 1.80 6.89 -6.27
C THR A 51 1.94 8.15 -7.13
N GLU A 52 1.46 9.31 -6.64
CA GLU A 52 1.58 10.60 -7.31
C GLU A 52 3.04 11.11 -7.33
N HIS A 53 3.78 10.95 -6.23
CA HIS A 53 5.16 11.48 -6.14
C HIS A 53 6.17 10.64 -6.94
N GLY A 54 5.92 9.34 -7.12
CA GLY A 54 6.77 8.46 -7.92
C GLY A 54 8.11 8.05 -7.29
N GLU A 55 8.49 8.57 -6.12
CA GLU A 55 9.82 8.35 -5.54
C GLU A 55 10.03 6.96 -4.92
N LYS A 56 8.99 6.39 -4.29
CA LYS A 56 9.07 5.11 -3.56
C LYS A 56 8.15 4.04 -4.15
N LEU A 57 8.28 3.84 -5.46
CA LEU A 57 7.53 2.84 -6.22
C LEU A 57 8.32 1.55 -6.41
N THR A 58 7.61 0.42 -6.35
CA THR A 58 8.13 -0.90 -6.72
C THR A 58 8.28 -1.05 -8.23
N GLU A 59 8.99 -2.11 -8.65
CA GLU A 59 9.36 -2.37 -10.06
C GLU A 59 8.14 -2.49 -10.99
N ASP A 60 7.05 -3.09 -10.54
CA ASP A 60 5.79 -3.22 -11.29
C ASP A 60 5.11 -1.87 -11.59
N LEU A 61 5.42 -0.83 -10.81
CA LEU A 61 4.97 0.54 -11.02
C LEU A 61 6.06 1.42 -11.66
N GLY A 62 7.15 0.84 -12.16
CA GLY A 62 8.24 1.54 -12.85
C GLY A 62 9.29 2.19 -11.93
N GLY A 63 9.24 1.91 -10.62
CA GLY A 63 10.27 2.35 -9.68
C GLY A 63 11.33 1.30 -9.39
N ASN A 64 12.17 1.56 -8.40
CA ASN A 64 13.26 0.66 -7.97
C ASN A 64 13.23 0.37 -6.46
N SER A 65 12.15 0.75 -5.76
CA SER A 65 12.02 0.53 -4.32
C SER A 65 11.62 -0.91 -4.00
N THR A 66 12.01 -1.36 -2.82
CA THR A 66 11.58 -2.64 -2.26
C THR A 66 10.17 -2.55 -1.66
N THR A 67 9.55 -3.70 -1.40
CA THR A 67 8.28 -3.83 -0.67
C THR A 67 8.31 -3.06 0.66
N ALA A 68 9.42 -3.16 1.39
CA ALA A 68 9.59 -2.52 2.69
C ALA A 68 9.65 -0.99 2.56
N GLU A 69 10.47 -0.47 1.63
CA GLU A 69 10.59 0.97 1.42
C GLU A 69 9.27 1.63 0.99
N MET A 70 8.51 0.97 0.11
CA MET A 70 7.20 1.46 -0.29
C MET A 70 6.21 1.43 0.88
N GLY A 71 6.19 0.35 1.67
CA GLY A 71 5.37 0.24 2.87
C GLY A 71 5.69 1.30 3.92
N GLU A 72 6.98 1.57 4.16
CA GLU A 72 7.42 2.65 5.04
C GLU A 72 7.00 4.03 4.54
N GLU A 73 7.06 4.27 3.23
CA GLU A 73 6.61 5.54 2.67
C GLU A 73 5.11 5.73 2.87
N ILE A 74 4.30 4.69 2.68
CA ILE A 74 2.85 4.74 2.98
C ILE A 74 2.63 5.09 4.46
N VAL A 75 3.38 4.47 5.39
CA VAL A 75 3.31 4.81 6.83
C VAL A 75 3.69 6.27 7.08
N ARG A 76 4.76 6.77 6.45
CA ARG A 76 5.17 8.18 6.57
C ARG A 76 4.07 9.12 6.10
N GLN A 77 3.40 8.82 4.99
CA GLN A 77 2.28 9.63 4.50
C GLN A 77 1.06 9.57 5.44
N ILE A 78 0.74 8.40 6.02
CA ILE A 78 -0.31 8.28 7.04
C ILE A 78 -0.03 9.21 8.23
N VAL A 79 1.19 9.19 8.77
CA VAL A 79 1.57 10.06 9.91
C VAL A 79 1.45 11.54 9.54
N LYS A 80 1.87 11.93 8.33
CA LYS A 80 1.73 13.32 7.84
C LYS A 80 0.28 13.77 7.66
N ILE A 81 -0.63 12.86 7.31
CA ILE A 81 -2.06 13.18 7.10
C ILE A 81 -2.77 13.31 8.44
N MET A 82 -2.35 12.55 9.46
CA MET A 82 -2.97 12.55 10.79
C MET A 82 -2.46 13.64 11.73
N GLY A 83 -1.25 14.15 11.49
CA GLY A 83 -0.66 15.28 12.23
C GLY A 83 -1.07 16.62 11.63
#